data_AF-A0A848ZKZ5-F1
#
_entry.id   AF-A0A848ZKZ5-F1
#
_cell.length_a   1.000
_cell.length_b   1.000
_cell.length_c   1.000
_cell.angle_alpha   90.00
_cell.angle_beta   90.00
_cell.angle_gamma   90.00
#
_symmetry.space_group_name_H-M   'P 1'
#
loop_
_entity.id
_entity.type
_entity.pdbx_description
1 polymer ?
#
loop_
_entity_poly.entity_id
_entity_poly.type
_entity_poly.pdbx_seq_one_letter_code
_entity_poly.pdbx_strand_id
1 'polypeptide(L)'
;MDTNAIHFAGEFYGHFKVYHELMSIKVREILLVASPYDAFILEGDESLASRIINEYRGLNLSQPPRLTRTSSVYQALSLLNEKQFDMVIATPHLDEIDA
;
A
#
# COMPACT_ATOMS: atom_id res chain seq x y z
N MET A 1 -22.61 -26.34 22.34
CA MET A 1 -21.50 -25.37 22.39
C MET A 1 -20.69 -25.59 21.14
N ASP A 2 -20.76 -24.65 20.20
CA ASP A 2 -20.40 -24.89 18.80
C ASP A 2 -18.88 -24.87 18.59
N THR A 3 -18.31 -26.06 18.44
CA THR A 3 -16.88 -26.33 18.21
C THR A 3 -16.31 -25.57 17.00
N ASN A 4 -17.16 -25.19 16.05
CA ASN A 4 -16.79 -24.49 14.82
C ASN A 4 -16.41 -23.01 15.06
N ALA A 5 -17.00 -22.36 16.07
CA ALA A 5 -16.69 -20.96 16.41
C ALA A 5 -15.29 -20.82 17.05
N ILE A 6 -14.85 -21.84 17.78
CA ILE A 6 -13.53 -21.86 18.44
C ILE A 6 -12.40 -22.08 17.42
N HIS A 7 -12.66 -22.91 16.40
CA HIS A 7 -11.70 -23.15 15.31
C HIS A 7 -11.49 -21.90 14.44
N PHE A 8 -12.57 -21.16 14.14
CA PHE A 8 -12.53 -19.94 13.33
C PHE A 8 -11.78 -18.79 14.03
N ALA A 9 -11.94 -18.66 15.35
CA ALA A 9 -11.18 -17.68 16.13
C ALA A 9 -9.67 -18.01 16.15
N GLY A 10 -9.31 -19.28 16.28
CA GLY A 10 -7.90 -19.73 16.32
C GLY A 10 -7.11 -19.39 15.05
N GLU A 11 -7.71 -19.58 13.87
CA GLU A 11 -7.07 -19.20 12.59
C GLU A 11 -6.92 -17.68 12.46
N PHE A 12 -7.94 -16.91 12.85
CA PHE A 12 -7.90 -15.44 12.77
C PHE A 12 -6.83 -14.84 13.70
N TYR A 13 -6.71 -15.35 14.94
CA TYR A 13 -5.67 -14.91 15.88
C TYR A 13 -4.26 -15.33 15.45
N GLY A 14 -4.10 -16.48 14.80
CA GLY A 14 -2.83 -16.93 14.23
C GLY A 14 -2.33 -16.01 13.11
N HIS A 15 -3.22 -15.65 12.18
CA HIS A 15 -2.93 -14.68 11.12
C HIS A 15 -2.58 -13.31 11.70
N PHE A 16 -3.36 -12.81 12.67
CA PHE A 16 -3.11 -11.51 13.29
C PHE A 16 -1.72 -11.44 13.96
N LYS A 17 -1.29 -12.50 14.65
CA LYS A 17 0.04 -12.57 15.26
C LYS A 17 1.16 -12.60 14.22
N VAL A 18 1.00 -13.38 13.15
CA VAL A 18 1.98 -13.43 12.04
C VAL A 18 2.08 -12.07 11.34
N TYR A 19 0.96 -11.39 11.08
CA TYR A 19 0.99 -10.05 10.50
C TYR A 19 1.64 -9.02 11.43
N HIS A 20 1.38 -9.09 12.74
CA HIS A 20 2.06 -8.25 13.72
C HIS A 20 3.58 -8.48 13.76
N GLU A 21 4.03 -9.72 13.63
CA GLU A 21 5.46 -10.07 13.58
C GLU A 21 6.12 -9.62 12.25
N LEU A 22 5.39 -9.68 11.12
CA LEU A 22 5.84 -9.17 9.82
C LEU A 22 5.89 -7.63 9.77
N MET A 23 5.17 -6.93 10.65
CA MET A 23 5.13 -5.46 10.75
C MET A 23 6.31 -4.84 11.51
N SER A 24 7.47 -5.49 11.55
CA SER A 24 8.69 -4.91 12.14
C SER A 24 9.09 -3.57 11.50
N ILE A 25 8.73 -3.35 10.23
CA ILE A 25 8.91 -2.09 9.51
C ILE A 25 7.52 -1.57 9.11
N LYS A 26 7.11 -0.45 9.70
CA LYS A 26 5.80 0.17 9.44
C LYS A 26 5.89 1.14 8.26
N VAL A 27 5.29 0.78 7.12
CA VAL A 27 5.10 1.68 5.97
C VAL A 27 3.98 2.67 6.28
N ARG A 28 4.28 3.96 6.29
CA ARG A 28 3.35 5.07 6.58
C ARG A 28 3.20 6.03 5.41
N GLU A 29 4.24 6.20 4.59
CA GLU A 29 4.28 7.07 3.42
C GLU A 29 4.69 6.26 2.20
N ILE A 30 3.82 6.23 1.18
CA ILE A 30 4.07 5.58 -0.11
C ILE A 30 4.11 6.65 -1.19
N LEU A 31 5.16 6.63 -2.01
CA LEU A 31 5.21 7.37 -3.27
C LEU A 31 4.92 6.42 -4.44
N LEU A 32 3.83 6.65 -5.15
CA LEU A 32 3.56 5.98 -6.42
C LEU A 32 3.97 6.89 -7.58
N VAL A 33 4.92 6.41 -8.37
CA VAL A 33 5.41 7.03 -9.60
C VAL A 33 4.86 6.21 -10.76
N ALA A 34 3.81 6.72 -11.40
CA ALA A 34 3.12 6.00 -12.45
C ALA A 34 2.66 6.96 -13.55
N SER A 35 2.80 6.54 -14.81
CA SER A 35 2.20 7.26 -15.93
C SER A 35 0.69 7.42 -15.69
N PRO A 36 0.03 8.45 -16.27
CA PRO A 36 -1.42 8.59 -16.13
C PRO A 36 -2.17 7.35 -16.59
N TYR A 37 -1.65 6.66 -17.62
CA TYR A 37 -2.18 5.39 -18.12
C TYR A 37 -2.06 4.27 -17.08
N ASP A 38 -0.86 4.00 -16.58
CA ASP A 38 -0.66 2.92 -15.59
C ASP A 38 -1.45 3.18 -14.31
N ALA A 39 -1.50 4.45 -13.88
CA ALA A 39 -2.22 4.82 -12.68
C ALA A 39 -3.74 4.63 -12.84
N PHE A 40 -4.29 4.86 -14.04
CA PHE A 40 -5.68 4.54 -14.37
C PHE A 40 -5.94 3.04 -14.33
N ILE A 41 -5.04 2.23 -14.90
CA ILE A 41 -5.14 0.76 -14.86
C ILE A 41 -5.08 0.23 -13.41
N LEU A 42 -4.24 0.84 -12.56
CA LEU A 42 -4.09 0.45 -11.15
C LEU A 42 -5.30 0.76 -10.27
N GLU A 43 -6.06 1.82 -10.58
CA GLU A 43 -7.29 2.14 -9.86
C GLU A 43 -8.37 1.08 -10.12
N GLY A 44 -8.63 0.75 -11.39
CA GLY A 44 -9.78 -0.11 -11.70
C GLY A 44 -11.09 0.55 -11.24
N ASP A 45 -11.88 -0.15 -10.41
CA ASP A 45 -13.20 0.33 -9.95
C ASP A 45 -13.13 1.28 -8.75
N GLU A 46 -12.03 1.30 -7.99
CA GLU A 46 -11.86 2.17 -6.82
C GLU A 46 -10.46 2.80 -6.77
N SER A 47 -10.30 3.93 -6.07
CA SER A 47 -8.96 4.50 -5.91
C SER A 47 -8.05 3.52 -5.16
N LEU A 48 -6.77 3.43 -5.56
CA LEU A 48 -5.78 2.58 -4.87
C LEU A 48 -5.70 2.90 -3.36
N ALA A 49 -5.87 4.17 -2.98
CA ALA A 49 -5.93 4.58 -1.59
C ALA A 49 -7.13 3.96 -0.85
N SER A 50 -8.31 3.95 -1.46
CA SER A 50 -9.51 3.30 -0.91
C SER A 50 -9.29 1.81 -0.72
N ARG A 51 -8.70 1.14 -1.71
CA ARG A 51 -8.40 -0.29 -1.64
C ARG A 51 -7.46 -0.62 -0.49
N ILE A 52 -6.38 0.14 -0.32
CA ILE A 52 -5.45 0.00 0.81
C ILE A 52 -6.21 0.13 2.14
N ILE A 53 -7.06 1.15 2.28
CA ILE A 53 -7.85 1.37 3.50
C ILE A 53 -8.79 0.19 3.78
N ASN A 54 -9.45 -0.34 2.74
CA ASN A 54 -10.38 -1.46 2.85
C ASN A 54 -9.67 -2.75 3.29
N GLU A 55 -8.51 -3.05 2.72
CA GLU A 55 -7.69 -4.21 3.13
C GLU A 55 -7.21 -4.06 4.58
N TYR A 56 -6.76 -2.86 4.99
CA TYR A 56 -6.38 -2.61 6.38
C TYR A 56 -7.54 -2.84 7.35
N ARG A 57 -8.76 -2.41 6.98
CA ARG A 57 -9.96 -2.69 7.78
C ARG A 57 -10.27 -4.18 7.86
N GLY A 58 -10.19 -4.90 6.73
CA GLY A 58 -10.40 -6.35 6.68
C GLY A 58 -9.43 -7.13 7.56
N LEU A 59 -8.20 -6.64 7.69
CA LEU A 59 -7.15 -7.22 8.55
C LEU A 59 -7.18 -6.71 10.00
N ASN A 60 -8.16 -5.87 10.38
CA ASN A 60 -8.24 -5.21 11.69
C ASN A 60 -6.97 -4.41 12.05
N LEU A 61 -6.32 -3.80 11.05
CA LEU A 61 -5.12 -3.00 11.19
C LEU A 61 -5.47 -1.51 11.29
N SER A 62 -4.69 -0.79 12.10
CA SER A 62 -4.84 0.66 12.25
C SER A 62 -3.78 1.43 11.45
N GLN A 63 -4.11 2.67 11.08
CA GLN A 63 -3.22 3.62 10.40
C GLN A 63 -2.76 3.13 9.01
N PRO A 64 -3.66 3.11 8.02
CA PRO A 64 -3.28 2.84 6.64
C PRO A 64 -2.24 3.88 6.16
N PRO A 65 -1.31 3.49 5.27
CA PRO A 65 -0.31 4.38 4.75
C PRO A 65 -0.95 5.50 3.91
N ARG A 66 -0.32 6.67 3.93
CA ARG A 66 -0.66 7.77 3.03
C ARG A 66 -0.04 7.51 1.67
N LEU A 67 -0.86 7.62 0.63
CA LEU A 67 -0.44 7.47 -0.75
C LEU A 67 -0.26 8.85 -1.38
N THR A 68 0.96 9.16 -1.81
CA THR A 68 1.28 10.31 -2.67
C THR A 68 1.51 9.80 -4.08
N ARG A 69 1.04 10.52 -5.10
CA ARG A 69 1.17 10.13 -6.50
C ARG A 69 1.85 11.21 -7.32
N THR A 70 2.65 10.79 -8.29
CA THR A 70 3.18 11.63 -9.36
C THR A 70 3.35 10.82 -10.64
N SER A 71 3.27 11.50 -11.78
CA SER A 71 3.56 10.92 -13.09
C SER A 71 4.92 11.31 -13.65
N SER A 72 5.69 12.14 -12.93
CA SER A 72 7.00 12.62 -13.36
C SER A 72 8.09 12.08 -12.43
N VAL A 73 9.15 11.57 -13.03
CA VAL A 73 10.34 11.11 -12.33
C VAL A 73 11.05 12.29 -11.68
N TYR A 74 11.14 13.43 -12.37
CA TYR A 74 11.72 14.65 -11.79
C TYR A 74 10.94 15.11 -10.55
N GLN A 75 9.61 15.10 -10.61
CA GLN A 75 8.81 15.45 -9.44
C GLN A 75 8.95 14.40 -8.33
N ALA A 76 9.05 13.11 -8.66
CA ALA A 76 9.30 12.07 -7.68
C ALA A 76 10.62 12.29 -6.93
N LEU A 77 11.70 12.62 -7.65
CA LEU A 77 13.00 12.93 -7.06
C LEU A 77 12.94 14.19 -6.18
N SER A 78 12.24 15.23 -6.62
CA SER A 78 12.01 16.42 -5.78
C SER A 78 11.26 16.08 -4.49
N LEU A 79 10.18 15.28 -4.58
CA LEU A 79 9.42 14.83 -3.41
C LEU A 79 10.26 14.00 -2.45
N LEU A 80 11.14 13.13 -2.98
CA LEU A 80 12.06 12.32 -2.18
C LEU A 80 13.13 13.16 -1.46
N ASN A 81 13.48 14.33 -2.00
CA ASN A 81 14.37 15.29 -1.34
C ASN A 81 13.64 16.13 -0.28
N GLU A 82 12.34 16.36 -0.42
CA GLU A 82 11.53 17.19 0.49
C GLU A 82 11.00 16.42 1.71
N LYS A 83 10.63 15.14 1.53
CA LYS A 83 10.11 14.30 2.62
C LYS A 83 10.56 12.85 2.50
N GLN A 84 10.57 12.16 3.63
CA GLN A 84 10.84 10.73 3.66
C GLN A 84 9.62 9.93 3.22
N PHE A 85 9.88 8.90 2.42
CA PHE A 85 8.93 7.87 2.06
C PHE A 85 9.46 6.52 2.53
N ASP A 86 8.57 5.69 3.07
CA ASP A 86 8.93 4.35 3.54
C ASP A 86 8.96 3.36 2.36
N MET A 87 8.25 3.67 1.28
CA MET A 87 8.18 2.84 0.08
C MET A 87 7.96 3.71 -1.17
N VAL A 88 8.64 3.36 -2.26
CA VAL A 88 8.42 3.91 -3.60
C VAL A 88 7.97 2.77 -4.52
N ILE A 89 6.89 3.00 -5.26
CA ILE A 89 6.38 2.08 -6.27
C ILE A 89 6.49 2.80 -7.61
N ALA A 90 7.21 2.22 -8.57
CA ALA A 90 7.38 2.78 -9.91
C ALA A 90 6.85 1.81 -10.96
N THR A 91 6.14 2.32 -11.97
CA THR A 91 5.65 1.51 -13.10
C THR A 91 6.70 1.51 -14.24
N PRO A 92 6.74 0.46 -15.09
CA PRO A 92 7.81 0.28 -16.08
C PRO A 92 7.79 1.28 -17.25
N HIS A 93 6.72 2.05 -17.45
CA HIS A 93 6.55 2.97 -18.58
C HIS A 93 6.54 4.44 -18.16
N LEU A 94 7.56 4.84 -17.41
CA LEU A 94 7.74 6.25 -17.09
C LEU A 94 8.46 6.91 -18.27
N ASP A 95 7.74 7.78 -19.00
CA ASP A 95 8.19 8.47 -20.22
C ASP A 95 9.54 9.21 -20.07
N GLU A 96 9.99 9.45 -18.84
CA GLU A 96 11.22 10.17 -18.49
C GLU A 96 12.41 9.24 -18.15
N ILE A 97 12.25 7.91 -18.15
CA ILE A 97 13.33 6.94 -17.83
C ILE A 97 14.13 6.51 -19.07
N ASP A 98 13.68 6.86 -20.28
CA ASP A 98 14.43 6.62 -21.50
C ASP A 98 15.57 7.66 -21.65
N ALA A 99 16.79 7.24 -21.27
CA ALA A 99 18.06 7.93 -21.53
C ALA A 99 18.95 7.09 -22.45
#